data_AF-A0A0M8X7E3-F1
#
_entry.id   AF-A0A0M8X7E3-F1
#
_cell.length_a   1.000
_cell.length_b   1.000
_cell.length_c   1.000
_cell.angle_alpha   90.00
_cell.angle_beta   90.00
_cell.angle_gamma   90.00
#
_symmetry.space_group_name_H-M   'P 1'
#
loop_
_entity.id
_entity.type
_entity.pdbx_description
1 polymer ?
#
loop_
_entity_poly.entity_id
_entity_poly.type
_entity_poly.pdbx_seq_one_letter_code
_entity_poly.pdbx_strand_id
1 'polypeptide(L)'
;MTEQWQPALVASFDARSAPQADRWVAVTLRTISPALDTDASDEAWEWLHEHRIETRRALLRGEPCTVSVTHAGTRITWTIRPVRFLPLANRRAAHLRSRSV
;
A
#
# COMPACT_ATOMS: atom_id res chain seq x y z
N MET A 1 -14.41 -24.94 -12.98
CA MET A 1 -14.46 -24.71 -11.52
C MET A 1 -13.21 -23.94 -11.17
N THR A 2 -13.29 -22.61 -11.03
CA THR A 2 -12.12 -21.78 -10.70
C THR A 2 -11.90 -21.86 -9.20
N GLU A 3 -10.91 -22.66 -8.79
CA GLU A 3 -10.41 -22.61 -7.41
C GLU A 3 -9.95 -21.17 -7.15
N GLN A 4 -10.68 -20.44 -6.32
CA GLN A 4 -10.28 -19.10 -5.92
C GLN A 4 -9.16 -19.22 -4.90
N TRP A 5 -7.93 -19.27 -5.39
CA TRP A 5 -6.74 -19.18 -4.55
C TRP A 5 -6.78 -17.84 -3.82
N GLN A 6 -7.06 -17.86 -2.52
CA GLN A 6 -7.03 -16.66 -1.70
C GLN A 6 -5.57 -16.19 -1.59
N PRO A 7 -5.25 -14.92 -1.90
CA PRO A 7 -3.90 -14.43 -1.76
C PRO A 7 -3.43 -14.55 -0.31
N ALA A 8 -2.28 -15.19 -0.09
CA ALA A 8 -1.64 -15.21 1.23
C ALA A 8 -0.97 -13.86 1.50
N LEU A 9 -1.29 -13.24 2.64
CA LEU A 9 -0.59 -12.03 3.08
C LEU A 9 0.82 -12.39 3.56
N VAL A 10 1.83 -11.99 2.79
CA VAL A 10 3.24 -12.29 3.11
C VAL A 10 3.84 -11.25 4.06
N ALA A 11 3.51 -9.97 3.88
CA ALA A 11 4.03 -8.87 4.69
C ALA A 11 3.12 -7.64 4.65
N SER A 12 3.24 -6.79 5.67
CA SER A 12 2.62 -5.46 5.71
C SER A 12 3.60 -4.42 6.25
N PHE A 13 3.39 -3.16 5.88
CA PHE A 13 4.19 -2.03 6.33
C PHE A 13 3.32 -0.77 6.48
N ASP A 14 3.35 -0.15 7.66
CA ASP A 14 2.60 1.07 7.94
C ASP A 14 3.41 2.31 7.52
N ALA A 15 3.11 2.83 6.33
CA ALA A 15 3.71 4.06 5.83
C ALA A 15 3.03 5.30 6.45
N ARG A 16 3.86 6.26 6.87
CA ARG A 16 3.44 7.56 7.43
C ARG A 16 3.20 8.62 6.35
N SER A 17 3.57 8.35 5.11
CA SER A 17 3.39 9.28 3.98
C SER A 17 3.28 8.54 2.65
N ALA A 18 2.64 9.17 1.66
CA ALA A 18 2.54 8.63 0.31
C ALA A 18 3.92 8.32 -0.32
N PRO A 19 4.96 9.19 -0.22
CA PRO A 19 6.30 8.87 -0.70
C PRO A 19 6.94 7.67 0.01
N GLN A 20 6.65 7.45 1.30
CA GLN A 20 7.18 6.31 2.03
C GLN A 20 6.52 5.00 1.58
N ALA A 21 5.21 5.01 1.35
CA ALA A 21 4.49 3.85 0.83
C ALA A 21 4.99 3.44 -0.57
N ASP A 22 5.10 4.42 -1.47
CA ASP A 22 5.65 4.24 -2.82
C ASP A 22 7.11 3.71 -2.77
N ARG A 23 7.94 4.25 -1.89
CA ARG A 23 9.33 3.76 -1.72
C ARG A 23 9.40 2.32 -1.23
N TRP A 24 8.50 1.91 -0.33
CA TRP A 24 8.49 0.53 0.17
C TRP A 24 8.20 -0.48 -0.95
N VAL A 25 7.23 -0.18 -1.82
CA VAL A 25 6.95 -1.01 -3.01
C VAL A 25 8.14 -1.00 -3.97
N ALA A 26 8.73 0.16 -4.25
CA ALA A 26 9.88 0.27 -5.15
C ALA A 26 11.10 -0.51 -4.66
N VAL A 27 11.40 -0.46 -3.35
CA VAL A 27 12.49 -1.26 -2.75
C VAL A 27 12.20 -2.74 -2.89
N THR A 28 10.98 -3.17 -2.55
CA THR A 28 10.60 -4.59 -2.64
C THR A 28 10.72 -5.12 -4.08
N LEU A 29 10.16 -4.40 -5.06
CA LEU A 29 10.25 -4.76 -6.47
C LEU A 29 11.70 -4.84 -6.96
N ARG A 30 12.53 -3.86 -6.60
CA ARG A 30 13.96 -3.86 -6.98
C ARG A 30 14.74 -5.02 -6.34
N THR A 31 14.36 -5.43 -5.13
CA THR A 31 14.99 -6.57 -4.45
C THR A 31 14.64 -7.90 -5.10
N ILE A 32 13.38 -8.09 -5.52
CA ILE A 32 12.94 -9.38 -6.09
C ILE A 32 13.16 -9.49 -7.60
N SER A 33 13.23 -8.37 -8.33
CA SER A 33 13.31 -8.33 -9.80
C SER A 33 14.39 -9.25 -10.39
N PRO A 34 15.62 -9.35 -9.83
CA PRO A 34 16.64 -10.27 -10.35
C PRO A 34 16.31 -11.77 -10.23
N ALA A 35 15.33 -12.13 -9.40
CA ALA A 35 14.86 -13.50 -9.21
C ALA A 35 13.58 -13.80 -10.02
N LEU A 36 12.98 -12.79 -10.66
CA LEU A 36 11.83 -12.97 -11.53
C LEU A 36 12.28 -13.46 -12.92
N ASP A 37 11.34 -14.04 -13.66
CA ASP A 37 11.54 -14.29 -15.10
C ASP A 37 11.61 -12.96 -15.88
N THR A 38 12.07 -13.02 -17.13
CA THR A 38 12.31 -11.81 -17.95
C THR A 38 11.05 -10.94 -18.06
N ASP A 39 9.90 -11.55 -18.36
CA ASP A 39 8.64 -10.83 -18.56
C ASP A 39 8.21 -10.13 -17.26
N ALA A 40 8.27 -10.82 -16.13
CA ALA A 40 7.93 -10.26 -14.82
C ALA A 40 8.93 -9.21 -14.34
N SER A 41 10.21 -9.37 -14.70
CA SER A 41 11.23 -8.35 -14.45
C SER A 41 10.96 -7.10 -15.27
N ASP A 42 10.56 -7.24 -16.54
CA ASP A 42 10.21 -6.11 -17.40
C ASP A 42 8.97 -5.36 -16.89
N GLU A 43 7.92 -6.07 -16.45
CA GLU A 43 6.77 -5.48 -15.74
C GLU A 43 7.21 -4.69 -14.50
N ALA A 44 8.12 -5.25 -13.70
CA ALA A 44 8.65 -4.58 -12.52
C ALA A 44 9.44 -3.31 -12.89
N TRP A 45 10.21 -3.36 -13.97
CA TRP A 45 11.00 -2.22 -14.46
C TRP A 45 10.13 -1.12 -15.04
N GLU A 46 9.09 -1.45 -15.80
CA GLU A 46 8.12 -0.49 -16.31
C GLU A 46 7.46 0.24 -15.14
N TRP A 47 7.00 -0.48 -14.11
CA TRP A 47 6.42 0.17 -12.95
C TRP A 47 7.40 1.10 -12.23
N LEU A 48 8.64 0.66 -12.03
CA LEU A 48 9.68 1.41 -11.33
C LEU A 48 10.00 2.76 -11.99
N HIS A 49 9.83 2.86 -13.31
CA HIS A 49 10.15 4.07 -14.07
C HIS A 49 8.92 4.89 -14.46
N GLU A 50 7.85 4.24 -14.90
CA GLU A 50 6.72 4.89 -15.58
C GLU A 50 5.49 5.09 -14.71
N HIS A 51 5.35 4.39 -13.58
CA HIS A 51 4.09 4.38 -12.81
C HIS A 51 4.18 4.91 -11.38
N ARG A 52 5.38 5.30 -10.94
CA ARG A 52 5.60 5.81 -9.57
C ARG A 52 4.99 7.18 -9.34
N ILE A 53 4.96 8.04 -10.36
CA ILE A 53 4.37 9.38 -10.26
C ILE A 53 2.85 9.27 -10.11
N GLU A 54 2.23 8.40 -10.89
CA GLU A 54 0.81 8.10 -10.95
C GLU A 54 0.36 7.49 -9.63
N THR A 55 1.14 6.51 -9.13
CA THR A 55 0.94 5.90 -7.81
C THR A 55 0.94 6.97 -6.73
N ARG A 56 1.96 7.83 -6.69
CA ARG A 56 2.03 8.90 -5.68
C ARG A 56 0.86 9.87 -5.79
N ARG A 57 0.46 10.25 -7.00
CA ARG A 57 -0.71 11.12 -7.23
C ARG A 57 -2.00 10.48 -6.71
N ALA A 58 -2.24 9.20 -6.98
CA ALA A 58 -3.40 8.48 -6.47
C ALA A 58 -3.42 8.46 -4.93
N LEU A 59 -2.29 8.13 -4.29
CA LEU A 59 -2.17 8.12 -2.83
C LEU A 59 -2.42 9.50 -2.21
N LEU A 60 -1.95 10.58 -2.86
CA LEU A 60 -2.23 11.96 -2.41
C LEU A 60 -3.71 12.34 -2.53
N ARG A 61 -4.45 11.75 -3.48
CA ARG A 61 -5.92 11.87 -3.56
C ARG A 61 -6.65 10.96 -2.56
N GLY A 62 -5.93 10.11 -1.85
CA GLY A 62 -6.49 9.12 -0.94
C GLY A 62 -7.11 7.91 -1.66
N GLU A 63 -6.73 7.68 -2.92
CA GLU A 63 -7.16 6.52 -3.70
C GLU A 63 -6.26 5.33 -3.40
N PRO A 64 -6.83 4.14 -3.10
CA PRO A 64 -6.06 2.90 -3.06
C PRO A 64 -5.44 2.59 -4.42
N CYS A 65 -4.23 2.04 -4.41
CA CYS A 65 -3.58 1.60 -5.64
C CYS A 65 -3.03 0.18 -5.47
N THR A 66 -2.91 -0.50 -6.60
CA THR A 66 -2.44 -1.88 -6.67
C THR A 66 -1.32 -1.97 -7.68
N VAL A 67 -0.27 -2.70 -7.31
CA VAL A 67 0.83 -3.08 -8.20
C VAL A 67 0.89 -4.60 -8.19
N SER A 68 1.02 -5.20 -9.37
CA SER A 68 1.12 -6.64 -9.47
C SER A 68 2.19 -7.03 -10.48
N VAL A 69 2.82 -8.18 -10.23
CA VAL A 69 3.67 -8.88 -11.19
C VAL A 69 3.26 -10.35 -11.24
N THR A 70 3.49 -11.00 -12.37
CA THR A 70 3.17 -12.44 -12.52
C THR A 70 4.43 -13.22 -12.85
N HIS A 71 4.88 -14.09 -11.94
CA HIS A 71 6.08 -14.89 -12.12
C HIS A 71 5.77 -16.37 -12.02
N ALA A 72 6.11 -17.16 -13.05
CA ALA A 72 5.93 -18.62 -13.06
C ALA A 72 4.55 -19.10 -12.55
N GLY A 73 3.46 -18.41 -12.93
CA GLY A 73 2.10 -18.72 -12.50
C GLY A 73 1.70 -18.19 -11.12
N THR A 74 2.62 -17.56 -10.38
CA THR A 74 2.36 -16.89 -9.11
C THR A 74 2.10 -15.40 -9.34
N ARG A 75 0.92 -14.92 -8.91
CA ARG A 75 0.58 -13.49 -8.91
C ARG A 75 1.00 -12.86 -7.59
N ILE A 76 1.93 -11.92 -7.63
CA ILE A 76 2.34 -11.13 -6.47
C ILE A 76 1.66 -9.77 -6.58
N THR A 77 1.03 -9.31 -5.49
CA THR A 77 0.26 -8.07 -5.49
C THR A 77 0.57 -7.23 -4.25
N TRP A 78 1.01 -6.00 -4.46
CA TRP A 78 1.10 -4.97 -3.42
C TRP A 78 -0.14 -4.10 -3.48
N THR A 79 -0.86 -4.02 -2.37
CA THR A 79 -2.00 -3.12 -2.22
C THR A 79 -1.62 -2.00 -1.26
N ILE A 80 -1.70 -0.76 -1.71
CA ILE A 80 -1.46 0.42 -0.87
C ILE A 80 -2.82 1.07 -0.61
N ARG A 81 -3.19 1.16 0.68
CA ARG A 81 -4.48 1.72 1.12
C ARG A 81 -4.23 2.95 1.98
N PRO A 82 -4.49 4.17 1.48
CA PRO A 82 -4.42 5.38 2.29
C PRO A 82 -5.40 5.31 3.46
N VAL A 83 -4.89 5.39 4.70
CA VAL A 83 -5.73 5.48 5.89
C VAL A 83 -5.90 6.95 6.25
N ARG A 84 -7.14 7.45 6.25
CA ARG A 84 -7.44 8.78 6.77
C ARG A 84 -7.58 8.69 8.28
N PHE A 85 -6.72 9.38 9.02
CA PHE A 85 -6.91 9.56 10.45
C PHE A 85 -8.16 10.41 10.66
N LEU A 86 -9.21 9.81 11.21
CA LEU A 86 -10.37 10.56 11.65
C LEU A 86 -9.92 11.40 12.86
N PRO A 87 -10.07 12.73 12.85
CA PRO A 87 -9.82 13.51 14.05
C PRO A 87 -10.74 12.98 15.14
N LEU A 88 -10.19 12.43 16.21
CA LEU A 88 -10.98 12.14 17.40
C LEU A 88 -11.53 13.49 17.84
N ALA A 89 -12.84 13.69 17.67
CA ALA A 89 -13.53 14.89 18.10
C ALA A 89 -13.08 15.16 19.53
N ASN A 90 -12.43 16.31 19.71
CA ASN A 90 -11.75 16.72 20.92
C ASN A 90 -12.66 16.39 22.12
N ARG A 91 -12.41 15.27 22.81
CA ARG A 91 -13.11 14.92 24.05
C ARG A 91 -12.54 15.87 25.09
N ARG A 92 -12.88 17.16 24.95
CA ARG A 92 -12.82 18.12 26.03
C ARG A 92 -13.71 17.48 27.06
N ALA A 93 -13.10 16.90 28.10
CA ALA A 93 -13.82 16.37 29.24
C ALA A 93 -14.90 17.40 29.56
N ALA A 94 -16.16 17.03 29.32
CA ALA A 94 -17.26 17.80 29.85
C ALA A 94 -16.94 17.82 31.34
N HIS A 95 -16.46 18.95 31.86
CA HIS A 95 -16.31 19.14 33.28
C HIS A 95 -17.71 18.90 33.82
N LEU A 96 -17.93 17.69 34.35
CA LEU A 96 -19.07 17.39 35.18
C LEU A 96 -18.94 18.41 36.31
N ARG A 97 -19.74 19.48 36.26
CA ARG A 97 -19.83 20.40 37.37
C ARG A 97 -20.36 19.56 38.53
N SER A 98 -19.48 19.16 39.44
CA SER A 98 -19.90 18.68 40.74
C SER A 98 -20.51 19.89 41.44
N ARG A 99 -21.83 19.92 41.50
CA ARG A 99 -22.58 20.85 42.33
C ARG A 99 -22.30 20.45 43.78
N SER A 100 -21.49 21.24 44.48
CA SER A 100 -21.36 21.15 45.94
C SER A 100 -22.72 21.54 46.55
N VAL A 101 -23.21 20.68 47.44
CA VAL A 101 -24.34 20.95 48.34
C VAL A 101 -23.89 21.90 49.43
#